data_AF-A0A819GER9-F1
#
_entry.id   AF-A0A819GER9-F1
#
_cell.length_a   1.000
_cell.length_b   1.000
_cell.length_c   1.000
_cell.angle_alpha   90.00
_cell.angle_beta   90.00
_cell.angle_gamma   90.00
#
_symmetry.space_group_name_H-M   'P 1'
#
loop_
_entity.id
_entity.type
_entity.pdbx_description
1 polymer ?
#
loop_
_entity_poly.entity_id
_entity_poly.type
_entity_poly.pdbx_seq_one_letter_code
_entity_poly.pdbx_strand_id
1 'polypeptide(L)'
;MGFFLSDLHQQIEHLSNQQPITEIPFTVYRGQGMSIHEFEKLRQSIGGLLSFNNFLSTSMNKDVSLMFCPTSYSDPDIIPILYEMEIDPTQKSTAFASLTNMSQFDSEEEILFSMHAVF
;
A
#
# COMPACT_ATOMS: atom_id res chain seq x y z
N MET A 1 -2.93 13.95 17.81
CA MET A 1 -2.64 12.98 16.73
C MET A 1 -3.78 12.83 15.73
N GLY A 2 -5.06 12.87 16.14
CA GLY A 2 -6.19 12.79 15.18
C GLY A 2 -6.20 13.90 14.11
N PHE A 3 -5.83 15.14 14.47
CA PHE A 3 -5.76 16.25 13.51
C PHE A 3 -4.79 15.99 12.35
N PHE A 4 -3.60 15.47 12.64
CA PHE A 4 -2.61 15.17 11.60
C PHE A 4 -3.08 14.04 10.69
N LEU A 5 -3.65 12.97 11.24
CA LEU A 5 -4.17 11.85 10.44
C LEU A 5 -5.35 12.29 9.56
N SER A 6 -6.21 13.17 10.08
CA SER A 6 -7.31 13.75 9.31
C SER A 6 -6.81 14.65 8.18
N ASP A 7 -5.81 15.48 8.45
CA ASP A 7 -5.21 16.37 7.47
C ASP A 7 -4.51 15.57 6.35
N LEU A 8 -3.74 14.54 6.71
CA LEU A 8 -3.11 13.64 5.75
C LEU A 8 -4.15 12.92 4.88
N HIS A 9 -5.22 12.41 5.48
CA HIS A 9 -6.33 11.79 4.75
C HIS A 9 -6.94 12.76 3.73
N GLN A 10 -7.24 13.99 4.15
CA GLN A 10 -7.80 15.03 3.29
C GLN A 10 -6.84 15.44 2.16
N GLN A 11 -5.53 15.49 2.44
CA GLN A 11 -4.52 15.78 1.42
C GLN A 11 -4.45 14.66 0.37
N ILE A 12 -4.53 13.39 0.77
CA ILE A 12 -4.58 12.26 -0.16
C ILE A 12 -5.83 12.35 -1.03
N GLU A 13 -7.01 12.63 -0.45
CA GLU A 13 -8.24 12.80 -1.22
C GLU A 13 -8.14 13.97 -2.22
N HIS A 14 -7.54 15.09 -1.80
CA HIS A 14 -7.34 16.24 -2.67
C HIS A 14 -6.44 15.90 -3.86
N LEU A 15 -5.30 15.25 -3.60
CA LEU A 15 -4.36 14.81 -4.63
C LEU A 15 -4.98 13.77 -5.55
N SER A 16 -5.74 12.81 -5.01
CA SER A 16 -6.43 11.77 -5.79
C SER A 16 -7.40 12.37 -6.81
N ASN A 17 -8.06 13.48 -6.46
CA ASN A 17 -8.97 14.18 -7.37
C ASN A 17 -8.26 15.10 -8.37
N GLN A 18 -7.04 15.56 -8.07
CA GLN A 18 -6.27 16.49 -8.91
C GLN A 18 -5.33 15.79 -9.89
N GLN A 19 -4.76 14.67 -9.47
CA GLN A 19 -3.85 13.90 -10.30
C GLN A 19 -4.64 13.30 -11.46
N PRO A 20 -4.14 13.42 -12.71
CA PRO A 20 -4.82 12.81 -13.83
C PRO A 20 -4.85 11.30 -13.60
N ILE A 21 -6.05 10.79 -13.35
CA ILE A 21 -6.32 9.35 -13.32
C ILE A 21 -5.91 8.85 -14.70
N THR A 22 -4.77 8.16 -14.79
CA THR A 22 -4.50 7.35 -15.97
C THR A 22 -5.61 6.31 -16.00
N GLU A 23 -6.42 6.21 -17.06
CA GLU A 23 -7.51 5.22 -17.13
C GLU A 23 -6.98 3.77 -17.26
N ILE A 24 -5.68 3.58 -17.06
CA ILE A 24 -4.95 2.35 -17.30
C ILE A 24 -4.70 1.70 -15.94
N PRO A 25 -5.15 0.46 -15.73
CA PRO A 25 -4.79 -0.28 -14.54
C PRO A 25 -3.29 -0.40 -14.37
N PHE A 26 -2.82 -0.34 -13.13
CA PHE A 26 -1.40 -0.44 -12.80
C PHE A 26 -1.19 -1.31 -11.56
N THR A 27 -0.01 -1.88 -11.43
CA THR A 27 0.35 -2.74 -10.30
C THR A 27 1.20 -1.98 -9.30
N VAL A 28 0.88 -2.12 -8.03
CA VAL A 28 1.70 -1.63 -6.92
C VAL A 28 2.11 -2.79 -6.03
N TYR A 29 3.23 -2.60 -5.35
CA TYR A 29 3.85 -3.60 -4.51
C TYR A 29 3.99 -3.09 -3.07
N ARG A 30 3.95 -4.02 -2.12
CA ARG A 30 4.27 -3.73 -0.72
C ARG A 30 4.96 -4.91 -0.06
N GLY A 31 6.21 -4.72 0.35
CA GLY A 31 6.93 -5.67 1.18
C GLY A 31 6.66 -5.43 2.66
N GLN A 32 6.47 -6.49 3.43
CA GLN A 32 6.44 -6.42 4.89
C GLN A 32 6.72 -7.77 5.55
N GLY A 33 6.96 -7.74 6.84
CA GLY A 33 6.91 -8.93 7.69
C GLY A 33 5.48 -9.25 8.10
N MET A 34 5.16 -10.53 8.19
CA MET A 34 3.89 -11.02 8.71
C MET A 34 4.16 -12.22 9.62
N SER A 35 3.42 -12.33 10.71
CA SER A 35 3.53 -13.53 11.55
C SER A 35 3.04 -14.77 10.80
N ILE A 36 3.62 -15.94 11.07
CA ILE A 36 3.18 -17.21 10.46
C ILE A 36 1.68 -17.44 10.67
N HIS A 37 1.15 -17.06 11.85
CA HIS A 37 -0.28 -17.20 12.15
C HIS A 37 -1.18 -16.31 11.29
N GLU A 38 -0.79 -15.06 11.08
CA GLU A 38 -1.53 -14.16 10.19
C GLU A 38 -1.46 -14.63 8.74
N PHE A 39 -0.32 -15.16 8.31
CA PHE A 39 -0.17 -15.71 6.98
C PHE A 39 -1.07 -16.93 6.75
N GLU A 40 -1.12 -17.85 7.70
CA GLU A 40 -2.02 -19.01 7.59
C GLU A 40 -3.50 -18.60 7.58
N LYS A 41 -3.88 -17.56 8.33
CA LYS A 41 -5.22 -16.97 8.21
C LYS A 41 -5.47 -16.40 6.81
N LEU A 42 -4.51 -15.66 6.25
CA LEU A 42 -4.61 -15.09 4.91
C LEU A 42 -4.78 -16.18 3.84
N ARG A 43 -4.05 -17.30 3.98
CA ARG A 43 -4.19 -18.47 3.09
C ARG A 43 -5.57 -19.12 3.18
N GLN A 44 -6.19 -19.11 4.35
CA GLN A 44 -7.54 -19.64 4.53
C GLN A 44 -8.63 -18.69 4.01
N SER A 45 -8.31 -17.40 3.83
CA SER A 45 -9.21 -16.37 3.32
C SER A 45 -9.01 -16.06 1.83
N ILE A 46 -8.39 -16.95 1.05
CA ILE A 46 -8.24 -16.75 -0.41
C ILE A 46 -9.62 -16.59 -1.06
N GLY A 47 -9.77 -15.54 -1.87
CA GLY A 47 -11.05 -15.12 -2.47
C GLY A 47 -11.90 -14.23 -1.57
N GLY A 48 -11.46 -13.94 -0.35
CA GLY A 48 -12.02 -12.90 0.51
C GLY A 48 -11.43 -11.52 0.23
N LEU A 49 -11.86 -10.54 1.01
CA LEU A 49 -11.36 -9.16 0.96
C LEU A 49 -10.31 -8.93 2.03
N LEU A 50 -9.28 -8.14 1.71
CA LEU A 50 -8.24 -7.71 2.63
C LEU A 50 -8.35 -6.19 2.87
N SER A 51 -8.52 -5.81 4.14
CA SER A 51 -8.60 -4.40 4.53
C SER A 51 -7.37 -3.95 5.30
N PHE A 52 -6.83 -2.78 4.95
CA PHE A 52 -5.76 -2.12 5.70
C PHE A 52 -6.33 -0.96 6.52
N ASN A 53 -6.21 -1.05 7.84
CA ASN A 53 -6.75 -0.05 8.77
C ASN A 53 -5.88 1.21 8.92
N ASN A 54 -4.66 1.16 8.41
CA ASN A 54 -3.72 2.28 8.43
C ASN A 54 -3.54 2.81 7.01
N PHE A 55 -2.87 3.95 6.88
CA PHE A 55 -2.34 4.39 5.58
C PHE A 55 -1.45 3.29 5.00
N LEU A 56 -1.59 3.05 3.71
CA LEU A 56 -0.90 1.97 3.02
C LEU A 56 0.07 2.56 2.00
N SER A 57 1.35 2.59 2.37
CA SER A 57 2.43 2.95 1.48
C SER A 57 2.79 1.76 0.60
N THR A 58 2.86 2.00 -0.70
CA THR A 58 3.16 1.02 -1.75
C THR A 58 4.06 1.67 -2.80
N SER A 59 4.72 0.88 -3.63
CA SER A 59 5.57 1.39 -4.70
C SER A 59 5.22 0.72 -6.03
N MET A 60 5.27 1.46 -7.14
CA MET A 60 5.23 0.86 -8.47
C MET A 60 6.50 0.06 -8.79
N ASN A 61 7.59 0.33 -8.07
CA ASN A 61 8.85 -0.38 -8.17
C ASN A 61 8.91 -1.57 -7.19
N LYS A 62 8.95 -2.77 -7.76
CA LYS A 62 9.02 -4.03 -7.01
C LYS A 62 10.27 -4.13 -6.15
N ASP A 63 11.42 -3.68 -6.66
CA ASP A 63 12.70 -3.77 -5.94
C ASP A 63 12.69 -2.87 -4.70
N VAL A 64 12.09 -1.67 -4.82
CA VAL A 64 11.87 -0.76 -3.69
C VAL A 64 11.02 -1.45 -2.63
N SER A 65 9.92 -2.08 -3.03
CA SER A 65 9.04 -2.79 -2.08
C SER A 65 9.72 -3.95 -1.38
N LEU A 66 10.58 -4.70 -2.08
CA LEU A 66 11.35 -5.81 -1.49
C LEU A 66 12.33 -5.36 -0.41
N MET A 67 12.83 -4.12 -0.45
CA MET A 67 13.69 -3.58 0.61
C MET A 67 12.99 -3.48 1.97
N PHE A 68 11.64 -3.42 1.98
CA PHE A 68 10.84 -3.37 3.20
C PHE A 68 10.48 -4.76 3.76
N CYS A 69 10.83 -5.84 3.05
CA CYS A 69 10.70 -7.19 3.59
C CYS A 69 11.75 -7.44 4.68
N PRO A 70 11.38 -8.09 5.80
CA PRO A 70 12.34 -8.47 6.82
C PRO A 70 13.32 -9.50 6.28
N THR A 71 14.56 -9.45 6.77
CA THR A 71 15.53 -10.51 6.50
C THR A 71 15.18 -11.74 7.34
N SER A 72 15.33 -12.93 6.76
CA SER A 72 14.93 -14.22 7.34
C SER A 72 15.64 -14.60 8.65
N TYR A 73 16.59 -13.81 9.12
CA TYR A 73 17.37 -14.06 10.34
C TYR A 73 16.88 -13.29 11.56
N SER A 74 15.91 -12.39 11.39
CA SER A 74 15.51 -11.45 12.44
C SER A 74 14.53 -12.04 13.45
N ASP A 75 13.56 -12.84 13.00
CA ASP A 75 12.56 -13.49 13.86
C ASP A 75 12.04 -14.77 13.17
N PRO A 76 12.15 -15.96 13.78
CA PRO A 76 11.66 -17.20 13.19
C PRO A 76 10.14 -17.25 13.03
N ASP A 77 9.38 -16.44 13.76
CA ASP A 77 7.91 -16.39 13.71
C ASP A 77 7.39 -15.40 12.66
N ILE A 78 8.28 -14.64 12.01
CA ILE A 78 7.97 -13.68 10.95
C ILE A 78 8.42 -14.23 9.60
N ILE A 79 7.50 -14.21 8.63
CA ILE A 79 7.82 -14.48 7.24
C ILE A 79 7.82 -13.19 6.42
N PRO A 80 8.75 -13.05 5.45
CA PRO A 80 8.70 -11.96 4.49
C PRO A 80 7.59 -12.22 3.48
N ILE A 81 6.74 -11.22 3.25
CA ILE A 81 5.68 -11.27 2.24
C ILE A 81 5.78 -10.05 1.32
N LEU A 82 5.43 -10.27 0.06
CA LEU A 82 5.28 -9.21 -0.93
C LEU A 82 3.83 -9.25 -1.43
N TYR A 83 3.09 -8.18 -1.16
CA TYR A 83 1.80 -7.94 -1.80
C TYR A 83 2.03 -7.38 -3.19
N GLU A 84 1.23 -7.89 -4.14
CA GLU A 84 1.11 -7.39 -5.49
C GLU A 84 -0.37 -7.07 -5.70
N MET A 85 -0.69 -5.80 -5.90
CA MET A 85 -2.07 -5.30 -5.96
C MET A 85 -2.27 -4.62 -7.30
N GLU A 86 -3.25 -5.09 -8.07
CA GLU A 86 -3.69 -4.45 -9.31
C GLU A 86 -4.72 -3.37 -8.98
N ILE A 87 -4.44 -2.15 -9.40
CA ILE A 87 -5.25 -0.97 -9.12
C ILE A 87 -5.97 -0.58 -10.40
N ASP A 88 -7.29 -0.59 -10.35
CA ASP A 88 -8.14 0.04 -11.35
C ASP A 88 -8.49 1.46 -10.87
N PRO A 89 -7.84 2.50 -11.43
CA PRO A 89 -8.01 3.87 -10.96
C PRO A 89 -9.38 4.46 -11.31
N THR A 90 -10.18 3.78 -12.15
CA THR A 90 -11.57 4.16 -12.39
C THR A 90 -12.49 3.84 -11.19
N GLN A 91 -12.06 2.93 -10.32
CA GLN A 91 -12.77 2.58 -9.09
C GLN A 91 -12.45 3.58 -7.98
N LYS A 92 -13.45 4.39 -7.61
CA LYS A 92 -13.32 5.42 -6.56
C LYS A 92 -13.54 4.88 -5.13
N SER A 93 -13.29 3.59 -4.89
CA SER A 93 -13.54 2.94 -3.61
C SER A 93 -12.54 3.37 -2.53
N THR A 94 -11.29 3.63 -2.91
CA THR A 94 -10.20 4.05 -2.02
C THR A 94 -9.44 5.20 -2.65
N ALA A 95 -9.27 6.30 -1.92
CA ALA A 95 -8.43 7.41 -2.35
C ALA A 95 -6.95 7.05 -2.23
N PHE A 96 -6.17 7.38 -3.26
CA PHE A 96 -4.72 7.23 -3.28
C PHE A 96 -4.07 8.43 -3.98
N ALA A 97 -2.81 8.67 -3.65
CA ALA A 97 -2.01 9.72 -4.27
C ALA A 97 -0.64 9.16 -4.67
N SER A 98 -0.20 9.50 -5.87
CA SER A 98 1.21 9.37 -6.25
C SER A 98 2.01 10.46 -5.54
N LEU A 99 3.10 10.07 -4.89
CA LEU A 99 4.00 11.00 -4.22
C LEU A 99 5.26 11.29 -5.05
N THR A 100 5.27 10.90 -6.32
CA THR A 100 6.36 11.20 -7.26
C THR A 100 6.55 12.73 -7.35
N ASN A 101 7.77 13.21 -7.10
CA ASN A 101 8.16 14.63 -7.03
C ASN A 101 7.62 15.40 -5.81
N MET A 102 7.06 14.70 -4.81
CA MET A 102 6.57 15.27 -3.56
C MET A 102 7.18 14.60 -2.33
N SER A 103 7.59 13.34 -2.47
CA SER A 103 8.25 12.57 -1.41
C SER A 103 9.69 13.05 -1.18
N GLN A 104 10.23 12.75 0.00
CA GLN A 104 11.67 12.91 0.22
C GLN A 104 12.51 11.94 -0.64
N PHE A 105 11.88 10.87 -1.14
CA PHE A 105 12.52 9.76 -1.86
C PHE A 105 11.86 9.55 -3.23
N ASP A 106 12.02 10.50 -4.14
CA ASP A 106 11.33 10.49 -5.44
C ASP A 106 11.57 9.22 -6.29
N SER A 107 12.66 8.50 -6.05
CA SER A 107 12.97 7.22 -6.71
C SER A 107 12.12 6.04 -6.24
N GLU A 108 11.34 6.20 -5.16
CA GLU A 108 10.52 5.12 -4.63
C GLU A 108 9.23 4.89 -5.43
N GLU A 109 8.85 5.82 -6.32
CA GLU A 109 7.60 5.70 -7.09
C GLU A 109 6.40 5.36 -6.19
N GLU A 110 6.32 6.06 -5.05
CA GLU A 110 5.39 5.76 -3.99
C GLU A 110 3.95 6.12 -4.39
N ILE A 111 3.04 5.16 -4.19
CA ILE A 111 1.59 5.36 -4.18
C ILE A 111 1.11 5.15 -2.75
N LEU A 112 0.58 6.21 -2.15
CA LEU A 112 0.06 6.22 -0.78
C LEU A 112 -1.45 6.14 -0.81
N PHE A 113 -2.02 5.07 -0.26
CA PHE A 113 -3.46 4.92 -0.08
C PHE A 113 -3.88 5.45 1.29
N SER A 114 -5.10 5.99 1.30
CA SER A 114 -5.76 6.41 2.53
C SER A 114 -6.11 5.24 3.45
N MET A 115 -6.45 5.56 4.69
CA MET A 115 -6.88 4.55 5.67
C MET A 115 -8.12 3.79 5.19
N HIS A 116 -8.29 2.55 5.66
CA HIS A 116 -9.42 1.67 5.35
C HIS A 116 -9.50 1.26 3.87
N ALA A 117 -8.35 1.19 3.19
CA ALA A 117 -8.25 0.60 1.86
C ALA A 117 -8.67 -0.88 1.88
N VAL A 118 -9.49 -1.30 0.92
CA VAL A 118 -9.98 -2.67 0.78
C VAL A 118 -9.63 -3.19 -0.61
N PHE A 119 -9.08 -4.40 -0.65
CA PHE A 119 -8.64 -5.12 -1.86
C PHE A 119 -9.31 -6.50 -1.93
#